data_AF-A0AAN7Z9W2-F1
#
_entry.id   AF-A0AAN7Z9W2-F1
#
_cell.length_a   1.000
_cell.length_b   1.000
_cell.length_c   1.000
_cell.angle_alpha   90.00
_cell.angle_beta   90.00
_cell.angle_gamma   90.00
#
_symmetry.space_group_name_H-M   'P 1'
#
loop_
_entity.id
_entity.type
_entity.pdbx_description
1 polymer ?
#
loop_
_entity_poly.entity_id
_entity_poly.type
_entity_poly.pdbx_seq_one_letter_code
_entity_poly.pdbx_strand_id
1 'polypeptide(L)'
;MTANTATKSTAMPPPADNREESEKQAAARQAVDILHEISTILNCHLDRRTLSVCISMIEQGVNPEALANVVQYLRKEAQKVNFAKEAAGANQ
;
A
#
# COMPACT_ATOMS: atom_id res chain seq x y z
N MET A 1 24.47 -4.17 62.55
CA MET A 1 25.24 -3.33 61.60
C MET A 1 25.87 -4.29 60.59
N THR A 2 25.57 -4.33 59.30
CA THR A 2 24.71 -3.54 58.41
C THR A 2 24.57 -4.41 57.15
N ALA A 3 23.34 -4.68 56.72
CA ALA A 3 23.06 -5.23 55.40
C ALA A 3 22.68 -4.06 54.49
N ASN A 4 23.29 -3.93 53.30
CA ASN A 4 22.55 -3.87 52.05
C ASN A 4 23.47 -3.95 50.84
N THR A 5 23.06 -4.79 49.90
CA THR A 5 23.71 -5.15 48.64
C THR A 5 22.84 -4.62 47.50
N ALA A 6 23.47 -4.22 46.39
CA ALA A 6 22.88 -4.07 45.06
C ALA A 6 21.76 -3.03 44.86
N THR A 7 22.16 -1.81 44.52
CA THR A 7 21.37 -0.92 43.66
C THR A 7 21.36 -1.48 42.22
N LYS A 8 20.47 -2.43 41.95
CA LYS A 8 20.10 -2.80 40.58
C LYS A 8 19.03 -1.82 40.11
N SER A 9 19.45 -0.79 39.40
CA SER A 9 18.54 0.14 38.72
C SER A 9 17.78 -0.63 37.63
N THR A 10 16.56 -1.07 37.96
CA THR A 10 15.65 -1.69 37.01
C THR A 10 15.10 -0.61 36.10
N ALA A 11 15.75 -0.46 34.94
CA ALA A 11 15.20 0.24 33.79
C ALA A 11 13.86 -0.40 33.42
N MET A 12 12.83 0.44 33.47
CA MET A 12 11.46 0.17 33.08
C MET A 12 11.40 -0.43 31.66
N PRO A 13 10.80 -1.60 31.41
CA PRO A 13 10.52 -2.04 30.05
C PRO A 13 9.49 -1.07 29.41
N PRO A 14 9.70 -0.61 28.16
CA PRO A 14 8.73 0.25 27.49
C PRO A 14 7.41 -0.52 27.22
N PRO A 15 6.26 0.18 27.19
CA PRO A 15 4.95 -0.42 27.02
C PRO A 15 4.85 -1.17 25.68
N ALA A 16 4.34 -2.41 25.74
CA ALA A 16 4.33 -3.38 24.63
C ALA A 16 3.41 -3.01 23.45
N ASP A 17 2.55 -2.00 23.60
CA ASP A 17 1.48 -1.65 22.65
C ASP A 17 2.01 -1.14 21.29
N ASN A 18 3.08 -0.33 21.29
CA ASN A 18 3.59 0.30 20.05
C ASN A 18 4.45 -0.62 19.17
N ARG A 19 4.99 -1.73 19.69
CA ARG A 19 5.86 -2.63 18.90
C ARG A 19 5.07 -3.48 17.92
N GLU A 20 3.93 -4.02 18.35
CA GLU A 20 3.09 -4.85 17.50
C GLU A 20 2.48 -4.05 16.34
N GLU A 21 2.07 -2.80 16.59
CA GLU A 21 1.56 -1.92 15.54
C GLU A 21 2.65 -1.60 14.51
N SER A 22 3.87 -1.31 14.95
CA SER A 22 5.02 -1.09 14.05
C SER A 22 5.34 -2.33 13.21
N GLU A 23 5.26 -3.54 13.79
CA GLU A 23 5.49 -4.80 13.07
C GLU A 23 4.40 -5.07 12.03
N LYS A 24 3.12 -4.85 12.38
CA LYS A 24 1.99 -4.95 11.44
C LYS A 24 2.13 -3.95 10.29
N GLN A 25 2.56 -2.73 10.59
CA GLN A 25 2.74 -1.68 9.60
C GLN A 25 3.93 -1.97 8.66
N ALA A 26 5.01 -2.57 9.18
CA ALA A 26 6.12 -3.06 8.39
C ALA A 26 5.70 -4.22 7.48
N ALA A 27 4.94 -5.19 8.00
CA ALA A 27 4.42 -6.31 7.24
C ALA A 27 3.49 -5.86 6.11
N ALA A 28 2.60 -4.89 6.37
CA ALA A 28 1.72 -4.32 5.35
C ALA A 28 2.50 -3.65 4.21
N ARG A 29 3.57 -2.89 4.53
CA ARG A 29 4.45 -2.31 3.51
C ARG A 29 5.13 -3.38 2.67
N GLN A 30 5.68 -4.41 3.32
CA GLN A 30 6.32 -5.52 2.61
C GLN A 30 5.33 -6.26 1.70
N ALA A 31 4.08 -6.46 2.14
CA ALA A 31 3.05 -7.06 1.31
C ALA A 31 2.76 -6.21 0.06
N VAL A 32 2.65 -4.88 0.20
CA VAL A 32 2.47 -3.97 -0.94
C VAL A 32 3.69 -4.01 -1.88
N ASP A 33 4.90 -4.11 -1.35
CA ASP A 33 6.13 -4.22 -2.14
C ASP A 33 6.12 -5.48 -3.02
N ILE A 34 5.84 -6.63 -2.40
CA ILE A 34 5.76 -7.92 -3.09
C ILE A 34 4.65 -7.90 -4.14
N LEU A 35 3.46 -7.39 -3.79
CA LEU A 35 2.34 -7.31 -4.72
C LEU A 35 2.64 -6.38 -5.91
N HIS A 36 3.39 -5.30 -5.68
CA HIS A 36 3.83 -4.44 -6.76
C HIS A 36 4.81 -5.16 -7.69
N GLU A 37 5.78 -5.90 -7.17
CA GLU A 37 6.70 -6.70 -7.99
C GLU A 37 5.94 -7.72 -8.84
N ILE A 38 4.97 -8.43 -8.25
CA ILE A 38 4.09 -9.35 -8.97
C ILE A 38 3.34 -8.61 -10.10
N SER A 39 2.78 -7.42 -9.80
CA SER A 39 2.04 -6.62 -10.78
C SER A 39 2.93 -6.16 -11.96
N THR A 40 4.21 -5.90 -11.70
CA THR A 40 5.20 -5.55 -12.73
C THR A 40 5.51 -6.75 -13.60
N ILE A 41 5.75 -7.92 -13.00
CA ILE A 41 6.04 -9.17 -13.73
C ILE A 41 4.87 -9.54 -14.66
N LEU A 42 3.65 -9.37 -14.19
CA LEU A 42 2.43 -9.64 -14.95
C LEU A 42 2.02 -8.50 -15.91
N ASN A 43 2.82 -7.43 -16.00
CA ASN A 43 2.54 -6.25 -16.82
C ASN A 43 1.13 -5.67 -16.58
N CYS A 44 0.66 -5.66 -15.32
CA CYS A 44 -0.62 -5.04 -14.98
C CYS A 44 -0.57 -3.51 -15.05
N HIS A 45 0.63 -2.92 -15.11
CA HIS A 45 0.87 -1.47 -15.15
C HIS A 45 0.16 -0.72 -14.00
N LEU A 46 0.22 -1.25 -12.78
CA LEU A 46 -0.40 -0.63 -11.60
C LEU A 46 0.66 0.06 -10.76
N ASP A 47 0.55 1.38 -10.59
CA ASP A 47 1.41 2.12 -9.67
C ASP A 47 1.13 1.73 -8.21
N ARG A 48 2.15 1.86 -7.34
CA ARG A 48 2.02 1.58 -5.88
C ARG A 48 0.81 2.21 -5.23
N ARG A 49 0.50 3.46 -5.59
CA ARG A 49 -0.65 4.18 -5.06
C ARG A 49 -1.96 3.51 -5.47
N THR A 50 -2.12 3.21 -6.75
CA THR A 50 -3.32 2.56 -7.29
C THR A 50 -3.48 1.16 -6.71
N LEU A 51 -2.39 0.41 -6.60
CA LEU A 51 -2.37 -0.92 -5.98
C LEU A 51 -2.84 -0.84 -4.52
N SER A 52 -2.34 0.12 -3.74
CA SER A 52 -2.76 0.31 -2.35
C SER A 52 -4.26 0.61 -2.23
N VAL A 53 -4.80 1.46 -3.12
CA VAL A 53 -6.25 1.74 -3.16
C VAL A 53 -7.04 0.47 -3.50
N CYS A 54 -6.60 -0.32 -4.48
CA CYS A 54 -7.24 -1.57 -4.82
C CYS A 54 -7.25 -2.56 -3.65
N ILE A 55 -6.14 -2.68 -2.91
CA ILE A 55 -6.08 -3.52 -1.69
C ILE A 55 -7.12 -3.06 -0.68
N SER A 56 -7.17 -1.76 -0.34
CA SER A 56 -8.15 -1.25 0.63
C SER A 56 -9.60 -1.48 0.20
N MET A 57 -9.89 -1.39 -1.10
CA MET A 57 -11.23 -1.71 -1.62
C MET A 57 -11.55 -3.20 -1.48
N ILE A 58 -10.60 -4.08 -1.77
CA ILE A 58 -10.77 -5.53 -1.64
C ILE A 58 -10.93 -5.92 -0.16
N GLU A 59 -10.17 -5.31 0.76
CA GLU A 59 -10.32 -5.49 2.20
C GLU A 59 -11.71 -5.05 2.72
N GLN A 60 -12.35 -4.08 2.06
CA GLN A 60 -13.73 -3.67 2.34
C GLN A 60 -14.79 -4.60 1.71
N GLY A 61 -14.38 -5.66 1.00
CA GLY A 61 -15.28 -6.66 0.40
C GLY A 61 -15.66 -6.38 -1.05
N VAL A 62 -14.97 -5.47 -1.75
CA VAL A 62 -15.19 -5.26 -3.19
C VAL A 62 -14.69 -6.47 -3.97
N ASN A 63 -15.49 -6.94 -4.93
CA ASN A 63 -15.11 -8.05 -5.81
C ASN A 63 -13.89 -7.64 -6.69
N PRO A 64 -12.77 -8.37 -6.64
CA PRO A 64 -11.56 -8.04 -7.39
C PRO A 64 -11.75 -8.10 -8.91
N GLU A 65 -12.62 -8.99 -9.41
CA GLU A 65 -12.90 -9.12 -10.85
C GLU A 65 -13.69 -7.90 -11.36
N ALA A 66 -14.69 -7.46 -10.60
CA ALA A 66 -15.44 -6.24 -10.91
C ALA A 66 -14.53 -5.01 -10.87
N LEU A 67 -13.64 -4.92 -9.87
CA LEU A 67 -12.67 -3.83 -9.75
C LEU A 67 -11.71 -3.82 -10.94
N ALA A 68 -11.21 -4.98 -11.38
CA ALA A 68 -10.36 -5.08 -12.56
C ALA A 68 -11.05 -4.56 -13.83
N ASN A 69 -12.33 -4.89 -14.02
CA ASN A 69 -13.12 -4.39 -15.15
C ASN A 69 -13.26 -2.86 -15.12
N VAL A 70 -13.51 -2.28 -13.94
CA VAL A 70 -13.60 -0.82 -13.76
C VAL A 70 -12.25 -0.15 -14.07
N VAL A 71 -11.14 -0.68 -13.55
CA VAL A 71 -9.80 -0.15 -13.80
C VAL A 71 -9.48 -0.18 -15.30
N GLN A 72 -9.78 -1.28 -15.98
CA GLN A 72 -9.57 -1.40 -17.42
C GLN A 72 -10.42 -0.41 -18.23
N TYR A 73 -11.69 -0.25 -17.84
CA TYR A 73 -12.60 0.70 -18.47
C TYR A 73 -12.09 2.15 -18.32
N LEU A 74 -11.75 2.56 -17.11
CA LEU A 74 -11.26 3.92 -16.84
C LEU A 74 -9.95 4.23 -17.59
N ARG A 75 -9.05 3.26 -17.71
CA ARG A 75 -7.81 3.42 -18.50
C ARG A 75 -8.10 3.64 -19.98
N LYS A 76 -9.03 2.89 -20.56
CA LYS A 76 -9.45 3.06 -21.95
C LYS A 76 -10.08 4.44 -22.17
N GLU A 77 -10.95 4.89 -21.26
CA GLU A 77 -11.56 6.21 -21.36
C GLU A 77 -10.53 7.35 -21.22
N ALA A 78 -9.58 7.22 -20.30
CA ALA A 78 -8.50 8.19 -20.13
C ALA A 78 -7.62 8.31 -21.39
N GLN A 79 -7.30 7.19 -22.04
CA GLN A 79 -6.57 7.19 -23.32
C GLN A 79 -7.34 7.91 -24.42
N LYS A 80 -8.65 7.68 -24.54
CA LYS A 80 -9.49 8.38 -25.52
C LYS A 80 -9.50 9.89 -25.29
N VAL A 81 -9.64 10.32 -24.03
CA VAL A 81 -9.62 11.75 -23.67
C VAL A 81 -8.27 12.38 -23.99
N ASN A 82 -7.17 11.70 -23.68
CA ASN A 82 -5.82 12.19 -24.00
C ASN A 82 -5.61 12.31 -25.50
N PHE A 83 -6.01 11.31 -26.28
CA PHE A 83 -5.93 11.34 -27.74
C PHE A 83 -6.77 12.48 -28.35
N ALA A 84 -7.98 12.68 -27.85
CA ALA A 84 -8.84 13.79 -28.28
C ALA A 84 -8.21 15.16 -27.95
N LYS A 85 -7.55 15.29 -26.80
CA LYS A 85 -6.84 16.51 -26.39
C LYS A 85 -5.62 16.80 -27.30
N GLU A 86 -4.86 15.77 -27.65
CA GLU A 86 -3.71 15.89 -28.55
C GLU A 86 -4.13 16.27 -29.97
N ALA A 87 -5.19 15.65 -30.50
CA ALA A 87 -5.74 15.99 -31.81
C ALA A 87 -6.31 17.43 -31.87
N ALA A 88 -6.88 17.92 -30.76
CA ALA A 88 -7.36 19.30 -30.67
C ALA A 88 -6.23 20.34 -30.54
N GLY A 89 -5.08 19.95 -29.98
CA GLY A 89 -3.90 20.82 -29.84
C GLY A 89 -3.01 20.89 -31.09
N ALA A 90 -3.02 19.87 -31.95
CA ALA A 90 -2.19 19.82 -33.16
C ALA A 90 -2.73 20.70 -34.33
N ASN A 91 -3.96 21.23 -34.20
CA ASN A 91 -4.60 22.10 -35.19
C ASN A 91 -4.59 23.59 -34.79
N GLN A 92 -3.74 24.00 -33.83
CA GLN A 92 -3.52 25.40 -33.45
C GLN A 92 -2.11 25.87 -33.82
#